data_AF-A0A9X3B7P3-F1
#
_entry.id   AF-A0A9X3B7P3-F1
#
_cell.length_a   1.000
_cell.length_b   1.000
_cell.length_c   1.000
_cell.angle_alpha   90.00
_cell.angle_beta   90.00
_cell.angle_gamma   90.00
#
_symmetry.space_group_name_H-M   'P 1'
#
loop_
_entity.id
_entity.type
_entity.pdbx_description
1 polymer ?
#
loop_
_entity_poly.entity_id
_entity_poly.type
_entity_poly.pdbx_seq_one_letter_code
_entity_poly.pdbx_strand_id
1 'polypeptide(L)'
;MTTRTKLILGIFGAAAAGAALGMLLAPDKGLQTRKNISKKAGDWANQLSDLFASAKEEIANMKKKGAKMTSEMAERYSGAADNFS
;
A
#
# COMPACT_ATOMS: atom_id res chain seq x y z
N MET A 1 -23.22 -12.40 10.44
CA MET A 1 -22.41 -11.69 9.42
C MET A 1 -21.07 -11.35 10.03
N THR A 2 -19.99 -11.99 9.58
CA THR A 2 -18.63 -11.74 10.07
C THR A 2 -18.17 -10.32 9.68
N THR A 3 -17.48 -9.63 10.58
CA THR A 3 -17.01 -8.25 10.39
C THR A 3 -16.11 -8.10 9.16
N ARG A 4 -15.33 -9.14 8.82
CA ARG A 4 -14.50 -9.18 7.61
C ARG A 4 -15.31 -9.13 6.32
N THR A 5 -16.45 -9.83 6.28
CA THR A 5 -17.35 -9.79 5.12
C THR A 5 -17.93 -8.38 4.94
N LYS A 6 -18.32 -7.71 6.02
CA LYS A 6 -18.80 -6.31 5.95
C LYS A 6 -17.71 -5.35 5.45
N LEU A 7 -16.46 -5.53 5.89
CA LEU A 7 -15.33 -4.70 5.44
C LEU A 7 -15.05 -4.89 3.95
N ILE A 8 -15.02 -6.14 3.48
CA ILE A 8 -14.81 -6.46 2.05
C ILE A 8 -15.95 -5.87 1.21
N LEU A 9 -17.20 -6.02 1.64
CA LEU A 9 -18.35 -5.41 0.96
C LEU A 9 -18.29 -3.88 0.95
N GLY A 10 -17.87 -3.25 2.05
CA GLY A 10 -17.68 -1.81 2.11
C GLY A 10 -16.62 -1.30 1.13
N ILE A 11 -15.48 -1.99 1.06
CA ILE A 11 -14.40 -1.65 0.12
C ILE A 11 -14.86 -1.85 -1.33
N PHE A 12 -15.52 -2.97 -1.65
CA PHE A 12 -16.04 -3.22 -2.99
C PHE A 12 -17.12 -2.20 -3.38
N GLY A 13 -18.02 -1.88 -2.46
CA GLY A 13 -19.05 -0.86 -2.67
C GLY A 13 -18.45 0.51 -2.94
N ALA A 14 -17.44 0.91 -2.17
CA ALA A 14 -16.73 2.17 -2.36
C ALA A 14 -15.96 2.20 -3.70
N ALA A 15 -15.28 1.12 -4.07
CA ALA A 15 -14.56 1.02 -5.33
C ALA A 15 -15.51 1.06 -6.53
N ALA A 16 -16.64 0.35 -6.48
CA ALA A 16 -17.64 0.35 -7.53
C ALA A 16 -18.29 1.73 -7.67
N ALA A 17 -18.67 2.38 -6.57
CA ALA A 17 -19.21 3.73 -6.58
C ALA A 17 -18.18 4.73 -7.13
N GLY A 18 -16.92 4.64 -6.72
CA GLY A 18 -15.84 5.48 -7.23
C GLY A 18 -15.58 5.29 -8.73
N ALA A 19 -15.59 4.05 -9.21
CA ALA A 19 -15.43 3.74 -10.64
C ALA A 19 -16.63 4.25 -11.45
N ALA A 20 -17.85 4.09 -10.95
CA ALA A 20 -19.06 4.59 -11.59
C ALA A 20 -19.03 6.12 -11.71
N LEU A 21 -18.69 6.82 -10.63
CA LEU A 21 -18.55 8.28 -10.63
C LEU A 21 -17.40 8.73 -11.56
N GLY A 22 -16.25 8.05 -11.52
CA GLY A 22 -15.11 8.35 -12.39
C GLY A 22 -15.41 8.13 -13.87
N MET A 23 -16.15 7.07 -14.21
CA MET A 23 -16.60 6.80 -15.59
C MET A 23 -17.62 7.83 -16.07
N LEU A 24 -18.50 8.32 -15.18
CA LEU A 24 -19.47 9.37 -15.50
C LEU A 24 -18.78 10.73 -15.74
N LEU A 25 -17.78 11.06 -14.91
CA LEU A 25 -17.01 12.31 -15.01
C LEU A 25 -16.06 12.33 -16.21
N ALA A 26 -15.51 11.18 -16.59
CA ALA A 26 -14.59 11.05 -17.73
C ALA A 26 -14.97 9.83 -18.59
N PRO A 27 -15.96 9.96 -19.49
CA PRO A 27 -16.34 8.89 -20.39
C PRO A 27 -15.34 8.75 -21.53
N ASP A 28 -14.64 7.62 -21.57
CA ASP A 28 -13.82 7.22 -22.71
C ASP A 28 -14.67 6.45 -23.75
N LYS A 29 -14.32 6.57 -25.03
CA LYS A 29 -15.00 5.81 -26.10
C LYS A 29 -14.68 4.31 -25.96
N GLY A 30 -15.68 3.44 -25.96
CA GLY A 30 -15.53 2.00 -25.70
C GLY A 30 -14.49 1.26 -26.58
N LEU A 31 -14.32 1.65 -27.84
CA LEU A 31 -13.26 1.13 -28.73
C LEU A 31 -11.85 1.47 -28.21
N GLN A 32 -11.68 2.68 -27.68
CA GLN A 32 -10.43 3.12 -27.07
C GLN A 32 -10.23 2.49 -25.70
N THR A 33 -11.31 2.30 -24.92
CA THR A 33 -11.25 1.64 -23.60
C THR A 33 -10.69 0.23 -23.71
N ARG A 34 -11.17 -0.61 -24.64
CA ARG A 34 -10.64 -1.98 -24.80
C ARG A 34 -9.17 -2.00 -25.23
N LYS A 35 -8.78 -1.11 -26.15
CA LYS A 35 -7.39 -0.96 -26.62
C LYS A 35 -6.46 -0.43 -25.53
N ASN A 36 -6.96 0.49 -24.70
CA ASN A 36 -6.23 1.07 -23.57
C ASN A 36 -6.11 0.07 -22.43
N ILE A 37 -7.13 -0.74 -22.14
CA ILE A 37 -7.06 -1.81 -21.13
C ILE A 37 -5.97 -2.81 -21.50
N SER A 38 -5.93 -3.31 -22.75
CA SER A 38 -4.94 -4.32 -23.13
C SER A 38 -3.50 -3.79 -23.05
N LYS A 39 -3.26 -2.53 -23.43
CA LYS A 39 -1.94 -1.90 -23.25
C LYS A 39 -1.62 -1.61 -21.79
N LYS A 40 -2.51 -0.88 -21.09
CA LYS A 40 -2.28 -0.43 -19.71
C LYS A 40 -2.23 -1.59 -18.72
N ALA A 41 -2.93 -2.70 -18.95
CA ALA A 41 -2.89 -3.86 -18.05
C ALA A 41 -1.51 -4.51 -17.98
N GLY A 42 -0.81 -4.66 -19.12
CA GLY A 42 0.56 -5.16 -19.15
C GLY A 42 1.54 -4.21 -18.45
N ASP A 43 1.43 -2.91 -18.76
CA ASP A 43 2.28 -1.88 -18.14
C ASP A 43 2.03 -1.75 -16.63
N TRP A 44 0.77 -1.80 -16.20
CA TRP A 44 0.39 -1.77 -14.79
C TRP A 44 0.87 -2.99 -14.03
N ALA A 45 0.78 -4.19 -14.62
CA ALA A 45 1.26 -5.40 -13.94
C ALA A 45 2.76 -5.31 -13.64
N ASN A 46 3.56 -4.86 -14.61
CA ASN A 46 5.00 -4.65 -14.41
C ASN A 46 5.29 -3.54 -13.39
N GLN A 47 4.67 -2.37 -13.53
CA GLN A 47 4.87 -1.25 -12.60
C GLN A 47 4.42 -1.60 -11.17
N LEU A 48 3.30 -2.29 -11.02
CA LEU A 48 2.79 -2.70 -9.72
C LEU A 48 3.73 -3.73 -9.08
N SER A 49 4.27 -4.67 -9.86
CA SER A 49 5.25 -5.64 -9.39
C SER A 49 6.52 -4.95 -8.88
N ASP A 50 7.05 -4.00 -9.64
CA ASP A 50 8.24 -3.23 -9.24
C ASP A 50 7.96 -2.39 -7.99
N LEU A 51 6.83 -1.67 -7.94
CA LEU A 51 6.44 -0.89 -6.76
C LEU A 51 6.24 -1.77 -5.53
N PHE A 52 5.65 -2.95 -5.68
CA PHE A 52 5.49 -3.90 -4.58
C PHE A 52 6.84 -4.43 -4.09
N ALA A 53 7.76 -4.73 -5.02
CA ALA A 53 9.10 -5.19 -4.69
C ALA A 53 9.87 -4.11 -3.92
N SER A 54 9.86 -2.87 -4.42
CA SER A 54 10.48 -1.72 -3.74
C SER A 54 9.85 -1.43 -2.40
N ALA A 55 8.52 -1.39 -2.30
CA ALA A 55 7.81 -1.15 -1.05
C ALA A 55 8.10 -2.24 0.00
N LYS A 56 8.16 -3.51 -0.42
CA LYS A 56 8.51 -4.63 0.47
C LYS A 56 9.94 -4.48 1.00
N GLU A 57 10.87 -4.09 0.14
CA GLU A 57 12.27 -3.90 0.51
C GLU A 57 12.47 -2.68 1.42
N GLU A 58 11.77 -1.58 1.14
CA GLU A 58 11.75 -0.38 1.97
C GLU A 58 11.16 -0.65 3.35
N ILE A 59 10.03 -1.37 3.43
CA ILE A 59 9.43 -1.80 4.70
C ILE A 59 10.37 -2.72 5.47
N ALA A 60 11.06 -3.65 4.80
CA ALA A 60 12.01 -4.55 5.44
C ALA A 60 13.22 -3.79 6.00
N ASN A 61 13.75 -2.82 5.24
CA ASN A 61 14.86 -1.97 5.66
C ASN A 61 14.48 -1.01 6.78
N MET A 62 13.28 -0.41 6.73
CA MET A 62 12.72 0.39 7.82
C MET A 62 12.52 -0.45 9.09
N LYS A 63 12.03 -1.69 8.97
CA LYS A 63 11.85 -2.58 10.11
C LYS A 63 13.17 -2.95 10.77
N LYS A 64 14.22 -3.23 9.97
CA LYS A 64 15.57 -3.50 10.47
C LYS A 64 16.21 -2.27 11.13
N LYS A 65 16.13 -1.10 10.50
CA LYS A 65 16.65 0.17 11.05
C LYS A 65 15.89 0.58 12.31
N GLY A 66 14.56 0.49 12.29
CA GLY A 66 13.71 0.74 13.43
C GLY A 66 14.06 -0.17 14.61
N ALA A 67 14.17 -1.48 14.36
CA ALA A 67 14.55 -2.45 15.39
C ALA A 67 15.93 -2.17 16.01
N LYS A 68 16.95 -1.89 15.18
CA LYS A 68 18.29 -1.50 15.67
C LYS A 68 18.26 -0.19 16.44
N MET A 69 17.55 0.81 15.94
CA MET A 69 17.46 2.11 16.59
C MET A 69 16.72 2.03 17.92
N THR A 70 15.68 1.19 18.03
CA THR A 70 15.01 0.93 19.32
C THR A 70 15.88 0.16 20.30
N SER A 71 16.67 -0.83 19.85
CA SER A 71 17.59 -1.55 20.74
C SER A 71 18.72 -0.64 21.22
N GLU A 72 19.29 0.17 20.32
CA GLU A 72 20.38 1.09 20.64
C GLU A 72 19.89 2.27 21.49
N MET A 73 18.66 2.76 21.28
CA MET A 73 18.02 3.71 22.19
C MET A 73 17.74 3.09 23.55
N ALA A 74 17.23 1.86 23.61
CA ALA A 74 16.92 1.19 24.87
C ALA A 74 18.19 0.96 25.70
N GLU A 75 19.28 0.50 25.07
CA GLU A 75 20.59 0.35 25.72
C GLU A 75 21.16 1.69 26.19
N ARG A 76 21.04 2.76 25.39
CA ARG A 76 21.49 4.09 25.81
C ARG A 76 20.64 4.65 26.95
N TYR A 77 19.34 4.39 26.97
CA TYR A 77 18.47 4.82 28.06
C TYR A 77 18.73 4.05 29.34
N SER A 78 18.92 2.72 29.27
CA SER A 78 19.27 1.91 30.44
C SER A 78 20.64 2.29 30.99
N GLY A 79 21.64 2.44 30.12
CA GLY A 79 22.98 2.86 30.54
C GLY A 79 23.02 4.29 31.10
N ALA A 80 22.20 5.20 30.60
CA ALA A 80 22.08 6.56 31.16
C ALA A 80 21.32 6.58 32.49
N ALA A 81 20.31 5.72 32.66
CA ALA A 81 19.59 5.57 33.92
C ALA A 81 20.48 4.99 35.03
N ASP A 82 21.33 4.01 34.70
CA ASP A 82 22.28 3.40 35.66
C ASP A 82 23.44 4.34 36.05
N ASN A 83 23.82 5.31 35.21
CA ASN A 83 24.88 6.29 35.53
C ASN A 83 24.38 7.52 36.31
N PHE A 84 23.06 7.70 36.44
CA PHE A 84 22.45 8.81 37.19
C PHE A 84 21.90 8.41 38.57
N SER A 85 21.89 7.10 38.90
CA SER A 85 21.59 6.57 40.23
C SER A 85 22.86 6.22 41.00
#